data_AF-A0A2S5EHP5-F1
#
_entry.id   AF-A0A2S5EHP5-F1
#
_cell.length_a   1.000
_cell.length_b   1.000
_cell.length_c   1.000
_cell.angle_alpha   90.00
_cell.angle_beta   90.00
_cell.angle_gamma   90.00
#
_symmetry.space_group_name_H-M   'P 1'
#
loop_
_entity.id
_entity.type
_entity.pdbx_description
1 polymer ?
#
loop_
_entity_poly.entity_id
_entity_poly.type
_entity_poly.pdbx_seq_one_letter_code
_entity_poly.pdbx_strand_id
1 'polypeptide(L)'
;MLIETEFGTVDIKNDVIKELVYKAVIESYGTVEISGKQGFFDRISNLWSRSEDRGINVSENEESIVVDLFLVFEYGLPIKKVAQNIQENVHHRVTSMLNFDNIKVNVSISGLKY
;
A
#
# COMPACT_ATOMS: atom_id res chain seq x y z
N MET A 1 -11.31 6.01 12.40
CA MET A 1 -12.44 5.08 12.15
C MET A 1 -12.73 4.29 13.40
N LEU A 2 -13.99 4.22 13.81
CA LEU A 2 -14.43 3.39 14.93
C LEU A 2 -14.90 2.03 14.41
N ILE A 3 -14.35 0.95 14.93
CA ILE A 3 -14.83 -0.42 14.70
C ILE A 3 -15.40 -0.99 16.00
N GLU A 4 -16.55 -1.64 15.90
CA GLU A 4 -17.13 -2.39 17.02
C GLU A 4 -16.66 -3.83 16.99
N THR A 5 -16.16 -4.30 18.14
CA THR A 5 -15.71 -5.68 18.34
C THR A 5 -16.41 -6.28 19.55
N GLU A 6 -16.35 -7.61 19.71
CA GLU A 6 -16.90 -8.30 20.89
C GLU A 6 -16.27 -7.84 22.22
N PHE A 7 -15.08 -7.21 22.17
CA PHE A 7 -14.35 -6.69 23.33
C PHE A 7 -14.53 -5.17 23.54
N GLY A 8 -15.31 -4.50 22.70
CA GLY A 8 -15.56 -3.06 22.76
C GLY A 8 -15.24 -2.32 21.46
N THR A 9 -15.20 -0.99 21.53
CA THR A 9 -14.95 -0.10 20.38
C THR A 9 -13.45 0.19 20.24
N VAL A 10 -12.90 0.03 19.03
CA VAL A 10 -11.52 0.39 18.70
C VAL A 10 -11.52 1.59 17.77
N ASP A 11 -10.78 2.64 18.13
CA ASP A 11 -10.52 3.79 17.27
C ASP A 11 -9.21 3.61 16.50
N ILE A 12 -9.32 3.41 15.20
CA ILE A 12 -8.21 3.24 14.28
C ILE A 12 -7.93 4.57 13.59
N LYS A 13 -6.73 5.11 13.82
CA LYS A 13 -6.29 6.33 13.14
C LYS A 13 -5.82 6.02 11.71
N ASN A 14 -5.98 6.99 10.82
CA ASN A 14 -5.47 6.92 9.44
C ASN A 14 -3.99 6.53 9.38
N ASP A 15 -3.16 6.98 10.33
CA ASP A 15 -1.73 6.63 10.36
C ASP A 15 -1.48 5.13 10.57
N VAL A 16 -2.37 4.43 11.28
CA VAL A 16 -2.29 2.98 11.46
C VAL A 16 -2.61 2.27 10.14
N ILE A 17 -3.62 2.75 9.41
CA ILE A 17 -3.97 2.25 8.08
C ILE A 17 -2.84 2.53 7.09
N LYS A 18 -2.26 3.73 7.10
CA LYS A 18 -1.08 4.09 6.29
C LYS A 18 0.09 3.13 6.55
N GLU A 19 0.38 2.82 7.81
CA GLU A 19 1.46 1.90 8.17
C GLU A 19 1.17 0.45 7.72
N LEU A 20 -0.09 0.00 7.82
CA LEU A 20 -0.49 -1.30 7.29
C LEU A 20 -0.32 -1.39 5.77
N VAL A 21 -0.80 -0.38 5.06
CA VAL A 21 -0.67 -0.25 3.61
C VAL A 21 0.81 -0.24 3.22
N TYR A 22 1.64 0.54 3.92
CA TYR A 22 3.09 0.59 3.69
C TYR A 22 3.74 -0.80 3.78
N LYS A 23 3.41 -1.57 4.84
CA LYS A 23 3.91 -2.94 4.98
C LYS A 23 3.41 -3.86 3.88
N ALA A 24 2.14 -3.73 3.46
CA ALA A 24 1.57 -4.54 2.39
C ALA A 24 2.28 -4.29 1.04
N VAL A 25 2.55 -3.02 0.75
CA VAL A 25 3.31 -2.62 -0.45
C VAL A 25 4.71 -3.25 -0.43
N ILE A 26 5.43 -3.17 0.68
CA ILE A 26 6.76 -3.76 0.83
C ILE A 26 6.76 -5.27 0.55
N GLU A 27 5.79 -6.00 1.12
CA GLU A 27 5.67 -7.45 0.95
C GLU A 27 5.33 -7.85 -0.49
N SER A 28 4.47 -7.08 -1.16
CA SER A 28 4.15 -7.29 -2.59
C SER A 28 5.34 -7.14 -3.50
N TYR A 29 6.16 -6.11 -3.30
CA TYR A 29 7.33 -5.85 -4.14
C TYR A 29 8.47 -6.84 -3.89
N GLY A 30 8.61 -7.36 -2.65
CA GLY A 30 9.65 -8.32 -2.29
C GLY A 30 9.45 -9.73 -2.87
N THR A 31 8.22 -10.07 -3.29
CA THR A 31 7.88 -11.42 -3.77
C THR A 31 8.06 -11.59 -5.28
N VAL A 32 8.40 -10.53 -6.01
CA VAL A 32 8.68 -10.61 -7.46
C VAL A 32 10.12 -11.05 -7.68
N GLU A 33 10.35 -12.37 -7.68
CA GLU A 33 11.60 -12.95 -8.13
C GLU A 33 11.74 -12.73 -9.65
N ILE A 34 12.38 -11.63 -10.03
CA ILE A 34 12.88 -11.42 -11.39
C ILE A 34 14.29 -11.99 -11.37
N SER A 35 14.45 -13.12 -12.04
CA SER A 35 15.69 -13.86 -12.24
C SER A 35 16.94 -12.97 -12.22
N GLY A 36 17.66 -12.99 -11.10
CA GLY A 36 19.06 -12.58 -11.04
C GLY A 36 19.42 -11.21 -10.45
N LYS A 37 18.52 -10.46 -9.80
CA LYS A 37 18.93 -9.22 -9.09
C LYS A 37 18.48 -9.19 -7.63
N GLN A 38 19.43 -9.47 -6.74
CA GLN A 38 19.33 -9.21 -5.30
C GLN A 38 19.11 -7.70 -5.05
N GLY A 39 18.19 -7.38 -4.14
CA GLY A 39 18.14 -6.08 -3.46
C GLY A 39 17.45 -4.93 -4.20
N PHE A 40 16.16 -5.09 -4.55
CA PHE A 40 15.32 -3.99 -5.05
C PHE A 40 14.78 -3.09 -3.89
N PHE A 41 14.67 -3.66 -2.69
CA PHE A 41 14.12 -3.04 -1.48
C PHE A 41 14.87 -1.77 -1.03
N ASP A 42 16.22 -1.80 -1.02
CA ASP A 42 17.06 -0.67 -0.56
C ASP A 42 17.00 0.56 -1.49
N ARG A 43 16.55 0.38 -2.74
CA ARG A 43 16.51 1.46 -3.74
C ARG A 43 15.20 2.24 -3.71
N ILE A 44 14.11 1.63 -3.23
CA ILE A 44 12.79 2.26 -3.12
C ILE A 44 12.59 2.98 -1.79
N SER A 45 13.15 2.47 -0.68
CA SER A 45 13.03 3.10 0.64
C SER A 45 13.57 4.55 0.67
N ASN A 46 14.61 4.82 -0.14
CA ASN A 46 15.18 6.16 -0.33
C ASN A 46 14.46 7.01 -1.42
N LEU A 47 13.59 6.38 -2.22
CA LEU A 47 12.88 7.00 -3.36
C LEU A 47 11.46 7.43 -2.98
N TRP A 48 10.91 6.85 -1.91
CA TRP A 48 9.71 7.36 -1.28
C TRP A 48 10.02 8.72 -0.66
N SER A 49 9.45 9.77 -1.23
CA SER A 49 9.56 11.16 -0.78
C SER A 49 9.63 11.24 0.75
N ARG A 50 10.61 11.99 1.27
CA ARG A 50 10.76 12.43 2.67
C ARG A 50 9.57 13.28 3.20
N SER A 51 8.43 13.27 2.51
CA SER A 51 7.18 13.85 2.97
C SER A 51 6.55 12.93 4.01
N GLU A 52 5.95 13.54 5.03
CA GLU A 52 5.25 12.88 6.15
C GLU A 52 4.25 11.78 5.70
N ASP A 53 3.72 11.88 4.47
CA ASP A 53 2.70 10.96 3.95
C ASP A 53 3.22 9.71 3.25
N ARG A 54 4.54 9.53 3.05
CA ARG A 54 5.13 8.39 2.32
C ARG A 54 4.28 8.00 1.10
N GLY A 55 3.88 8.94 0.24
CA GLY A 55 3.05 8.72 -0.96
C GLY A 55 1.84 7.78 -0.80
N ILE A 56 1.29 7.67 0.40
CA ILE A 56 0.11 6.91 0.75
C ILE A 56 -0.89 7.92 1.30
N ASN A 57 -1.96 8.15 0.56
CA ASN A 57 -3.09 8.91 1.07
C ASN A 57 -4.18 7.93 1.51
N VAL A 58 -4.68 8.12 2.73
CA VAL A 58 -5.81 7.35 3.25
C VAL A 58 -6.90 8.33 3.57
N SER A 59 -8.04 8.15 2.93
CA SER A 59 -9.26 8.89 3.21
C SER A 59 -10.32 7.89 3.66
N GLU A 60 -10.89 8.13 4.83
CA GLU A 60 -11.97 7.32 5.39
C GLU A 60 -13.23 8.16 5.52
N ASN A 61 -14.37 7.50 5.32
CA ASN A 61 -15.68 7.98 5.76
C ASN A 61 -16.43 6.81 6.40
N GLU A 62 -17.67 7.03 6.83
CA GLU A 62 -18.46 6.02 7.54
C GLU A 62 -18.69 4.74 6.71
N GLU A 63 -18.68 4.84 5.38
CA GLU A 63 -19.07 3.75 4.49
C GLU A 63 -17.91 3.16 3.69
N SER A 64 -16.76 3.83 3.60
CA SER A 64 -15.69 3.45 2.69
C SER A 64 -14.31 3.93 3.14
N ILE A 65 -13.29 3.15 2.77
CA ILE A 65 -11.88 3.53 2.90
C ILE A 65 -11.29 3.62 1.50
N VAL A 66 -10.64 4.74 1.20
CA VAL A 66 -9.94 4.97 -0.06
C VAL A 66 -8.45 5.10 0.24
N VAL A 67 -7.67 4.25 -0.41
CA VAL A 67 -6.21 4.22 -0.33
C VAL A 67 -5.65 4.61 -1.70
N ASP A 68 -4.98 5.75 -1.78
CA ASP A 68 -4.27 6.19 -2.97
C ASP A 68 -2.76 5.99 -2.79
N LEU A 69 -2.17 5.22 -3.69
CA LEU A 69 -0.74 4.90 -3.72
C LEU A 69 -0.07 5.64 -4.87
N PHE A 70 1.00 6.37 -4.55
CA PHE A 70 1.84 7.08 -5.51
C PHE A 70 3.22 6.44 -5.54
N LEU A 71 3.47 5.63 -6.59
CA LEU A 71 4.64 4.77 -6.68
C LEU A 71 5.56 5.19 -7.83
N VAL A 72 6.86 5.07 -7.61
CA VAL A 72 7.90 5.25 -8.63
C VAL A 72 8.48 3.89 -8.96
N PHE A 73 8.54 3.56 -10.24
CA PHE A 73 9.04 2.26 -10.71
C PHE A 73 10.42 2.40 -11.36
N GLU A 74 11.25 1.36 -11.24
CA GLU A 74 12.45 1.25 -12.08
C GLU A 74 12.08 0.74 -13.48
N TYR A 75 12.80 1.25 -14.48
CA TYR A 75 12.68 0.79 -15.85
C TYR A 75 13.01 -0.71 -15.99
N GLY A 76 12.33 -1.40 -16.91
CA GLY A 76 12.54 -2.82 -17.18
C GLY A 76 11.68 -3.78 -16.36
N LEU A 77 10.83 -3.28 -15.46
CA LEU A 77 9.82 -4.08 -14.77
C LEU A 77 8.51 -4.16 -15.56
N PRO A 78 7.75 -5.27 -15.46
CA PRO A 78 6.39 -5.34 -15.97
C PRO A 78 5.45 -4.53 -15.07
N ILE A 79 5.47 -3.20 -15.20
CA ILE A 79 4.83 -2.22 -14.29
C ILE A 79 3.37 -2.59 -14.01
N LYS A 80 2.58 -2.92 -15.04
CA LYS A 80 1.17 -3.29 -14.89
C LYS A 80 0.99 -4.49 -13.95
N LYS A 81 1.78 -5.54 -14.12
CA LYS A 81 1.69 -6.77 -13.31
C LYS A 81 2.06 -6.49 -11.86
N VAL A 82 3.11 -5.69 -11.65
CA VAL A 82 3.56 -5.33 -10.31
C VAL A 82 2.55 -4.43 -9.61
N ALA A 83 2.07 -3.37 -10.29
CA ALA A 83 1.04 -2.47 -9.78
C ALA A 83 -0.25 -3.23 -9.39
N GLN A 84 -0.69 -4.17 -10.23
CA GLN A 84 -1.85 -5.00 -9.93
C GLN A 84 -1.64 -5.89 -8.70
N ASN A 85 -0.46 -6.53 -8.57
CA ASN A 85 -0.14 -7.34 -7.39
C ASN A 85 -0.17 -6.51 -6.10
N ILE A 86 0.37 -5.30 -6.13
CA ILE A 86 0.34 -4.38 -4.98
C ILE A 86 -1.08 -4.00 -4.64
N GLN A 87 -1.89 -3.63 -5.64
CA GLN A 87 -3.28 -3.27 -5.44
C GLN A 87 -4.06 -4.42 -4.77
N GLU A 88 -3.90 -5.64 -5.27
CA GLU A 88 -4.56 -6.85 -4.75
C GLU A 88 -4.13 -7.17 -3.32
N ASN A 89 -2.82 -7.13 -3.03
CA ASN A 89 -2.32 -7.45 -1.69
C ASN A 89 -2.70 -6.37 -0.67
N VAL A 90 -2.60 -5.08 -1.04
CA VAL A 90 -3.02 -3.98 -0.17
C VAL A 90 -4.51 -4.10 0.14
N HIS A 91 -5.35 -4.32 -0.89
CA HIS A 91 -6.77 -4.55 -0.69
C HIS A 91 -7.01 -5.72 0.28
N HIS A 92 -6.45 -6.89 -0.02
CA HIS A 92 -6.63 -8.09 0.80
C HIS A 92 -6.20 -7.86 2.26
N ARG A 93 -5.05 -7.23 2.47
CA ARG A 93 -4.49 -7.04 3.81
C ARG A 93 -5.27 -6.03 4.64
N VAL A 94 -5.70 -4.93 4.03
CA VAL A 94 -6.52 -3.91 4.72
C VAL A 94 -7.91 -4.48 5.02
N THR A 95 -8.54 -5.19 4.08
CA THR A 95 -9.84 -5.88 4.31
C THR A 95 -9.72 -6.89 5.44
N SER A 96 -8.68 -7.73 5.43
CA SER A 96 -8.51 -8.80 6.42
C SER A 96 -8.23 -8.27 7.84
N MET A 97 -7.49 -7.16 7.97
CA MET A 97 -7.21 -6.57 9.29
C MET A 97 -8.36 -5.75 9.85
N LEU A 98 -9.08 -5.03 8.99
CA LEU A 98 -10.16 -4.13 9.42
C LEU A 98 -11.53 -4.81 9.44
N ASN A 99 -11.65 -6.01 8.85
CA ASN A 99 -12.92 -6.70 8.63
C ASN A 99 -13.98 -5.78 8.00
N PHE A 100 -13.54 -5.00 7.00
CA PHE A 100 -14.31 -3.95 6.36
C PHE A 100 -14.30 -4.15 4.84
N ASP A 101 -15.47 -4.26 4.23
CA ASP A 101 -15.59 -4.74 2.86
C ASP A 101 -15.45 -3.63 1.80
N ASN A 102 -15.77 -2.38 2.14
CA ASN A 102 -15.82 -1.29 1.17
C ASN A 102 -14.49 -0.53 1.10
N ILE A 103 -13.45 -1.21 0.63
CA ILE A 103 -12.10 -0.64 0.48
C ILE A 103 -11.78 -0.46 -1.00
N LYS A 104 -11.35 0.75 -1.37
CA LYS A 104 -10.87 1.07 -2.71
C LYS A 104 -9.38 1.35 -2.65
N VAL A 105 -8.62 0.67 -3.49
CA VAL A 105 -7.17 0.87 -3.61
C VAL A 105 -6.85 1.35 -5.02
N ASN A 106 -6.30 2.56 -5.12
CA ASN A 106 -5.87 3.16 -6.37
C ASN A 106 -4.34 3.18 -6.42
N VAL A 107 -3.76 2.75 -7.53
CA VAL A 107 -2.31 2.78 -7.74
C VAL A 107 -1.98 3.71 -8.89
N SER A 108 -1.31 4.81 -8.57
CA SER A 108 -0.82 5.81 -9.53
C SER A 108 0.69 5.73 -9.67
N ILE A 109 1.16 5.75 -10.92
CA ILE A 109 2.59 5.76 -11.23
C ILE A 109 3.03 7.22 -11.36
N SER A 110 3.76 7.71 -10.37
CA SER A 110 4.21 9.12 -10.32
C SER A 110 5.49 9.35 -11.12
N GLY A 111 6.23 8.30 -11.46
CA GLY A 111 7.45 8.44 -12.24
C GLY A 111 8.12 7.11 -12.56
N LEU A 112 9.08 7.19 -13.49
CA LEU A 112 9.99 6.11 -13.84
C LEU A 112 11.42 6.54 -13.54
N LYS A 113 12.20 5.66 -12.95
CA LYS A 113 13.62 5.86 -12.69
C LYS A 113 14.45 4.95 -13.60
N TYR A 114 15.44 5.55 -14.26
CA TYR A 114 16.46 4.88 -15.07
C TYR A 114 17.67 4.48 -14.23
#